data_AF-R7L306-F1
#
_entry.id   AF-R7L306-F1
#
_cell.length_a   1.000
_cell.length_b   1.000
_cell.length_c   1.000
_cell.angle_alpha   90.00
_cell.angle_beta   90.00
_cell.angle_gamma   90.00
#
_symmetry.space_group_name_H-M   'P 1'
#
loop_
_entity.id
_entity.type
_entity.pdbx_description
1 polymer ?
#
loop_
_entity_poly.entity_id
_entity_poly.type
_entity_poly.pdbx_seq_one_letter_code
_entity_poly.pdbx_strand_id
1 'polypeptide(L)'
;MNRRKFIQISSVCAAFAFSPAIALAQGEKSPFRRVYAKTDLIKNPPLPSGKRSSGGMDYFRLDDNPKGVLLKFRKFSHQLSGLKSPSIKLSLGNAIENRGSFALFVRSAKDGRIFSRLDAVNLFGFQVVRFNVPVSEIAEIEEYGLVITCSPIEVKDAVITKGEPLCFFAESAVEKIEAMAPHLLLYDADYDVNAAFYENLCSINSILPFGWMSGCQTEGLRELSEAGDLSASAALAAHLDFFLDDDKGVVFNNPRSELCENGNFDSIEDFLPFVAIGKLYPSHKSLNMFLNWAMPKIRLLENKSPQQRFLSTEGCYTYAYPLMQVAINRNDASLAQIALNEICVRIDRLVDSGGGIHQKAREGEKPSMRNWGRGIAWFMLGIVQTMRALENSRLKSENLKGKEKILKTIADSSNHIKKFQQPDGSWFCFIDDPKTYPESSGSVGIAAAFALASEAGFIDPSYMLCSEKTLEWFFQRDNIEPDGFSKNVTQSNRLGDAFQRSGYRVIMPISSGLAAQIIAVKRRAAKQSNAKA
;
A
#
# COMPACT_ATOMS: atom_id res chain seq x y z
N MET A 1 -13.59 27.37 -5.92
CA MET A 1 -12.62 27.21 -7.03
C MET A 1 -12.17 25.75 -7.00
N ASN A 2 -12.43 24.96 -8.04
CA ASN A 2 -12.26 23.50 -8.06
C ASN A 2 -10.79 23.10 -7.83
N ARG A 3 -10.50 22.22 -6.84
CA ARG A 3 -9.13 21.77 -6.49
C ARG A 3 -8.32 21.28 -7.69
N ARG A 4 -8.95 20.63 -8.67
CA ARG A 4 -8.28 20.13 -9.89
C ARG A 4 -7.82 21.25 -10.82
N LYS A 5 -8.52 22.39 -10.85
CA LYS A 5 -8.08 23.59 -11.59
C LYS A 5 -6.90 24.29 -10.90
N PHE A 6 -6.83 24.25 -9.57
CA PHE A 6 -5.70 24.84 -8.83
C PHE A 6 -4.43 24.01 -9.04
N ILE A 7 -4.50 22.67 -9.00
CA ILE A 7 -3.35 21.78 -9.22
C ILE A 7 -2.73 21.96 -10.63
N GLN A 8 -3.54 22.18 -11.67
CA GLN A 8 -3.02 22.50 -13.02
C GLN A 8 -2.26 23.83 -13.08
N ILE A 9 -2.55 24.77 -12.19
CA ILE A 9 -1.85 26.06 -12.10
C ILE A 9 -0.64 25.95 -11.16
N SER A 10 -0.75 25.19 -10.07
CA SER A 10 0.30 24.99 -9.07
C SER A 10 1.42 24.05 -9.51
N SER A 11 1.16 23.11 -10.44
CA SER A 11 2.21 22.25 -11.03
C SER A 11 3.23 23.05 -11.85
N VAL A 12 2.91 24.29 -12.25
CA VAL A 12 3.86 25.24 -12.86
C VAL A 12 4.69 25.97 -11.79
N CYS A 13 4.24 26.03 -10.53
CA CYS A 13 4.90 26.79 -9.45
C CYS A 13 5.58 25.92 -8.37
N ALA A 14 5.33 24.62 -8.33
CA ALA A 14 5.93 23.70 -7.34
C ALA A 14 7.40 23.31 -7.64
N ALA A 15 8.07 24.00 -8.58
CA ALA A 15 9.47 23.77 -8.91
C ALA A 15 10.48 24.50 -7.99
N PHE A 16 10.05 25.40 -7.10
CA PHE A 16 10.97 26.16 -6.26
C PHE A 16 10.37 26.52 -4.89
N ALA A 17 10.63 25.70 -3.88
CA ALA A 17 10.66 26.13 -2.47
C ALA A 17 11.30 25.05 -1.58
N PHE A 18 12.63 25.02 -1.52
CA PHE A 18 13.35 24.33 -0.45
C PHE A 18 13.39 25.23 0.81
N SER A 19 13.07 24.67 1.97
CA SER A 19 13.59 25.19 3.24
C SER A 19 13.78 24.07 4.26
N PRO A 20 14.77 24.21 5.17
CA PRO A 20 15.51 23.08 5.72
C PRO A 20 15.10 22.76 7.16
N ALA A 21 14.91 21.48 7.47
CA ALA A 21 15.10 20.96 8.82
C ALA A 21 15.32 19.44 8.79
N ILE A 22 16.43 19.02 9.39
CA ILE A 22 16.95 17.65 9.58
C ILE A 22 17.78 17.13 8.39
N ALA A 23 19.09 17.34 8.54
CA ALA A 23 20.15 16.80 7.70
C ALA A 23 20.15 15.26 7.73
N LEU A 24 19.54 14.65 6.72
CA LEU A 24 19.97 13.38 6.14
C LEU A 24 20.29 13.67 4.68
N ALA A 25 21.59 13.70 4.38
CA ALA A 25 22.22 13.69 3.06
C ALA A 25 21.59 14.59 1.97
N GLN A 26 21.65 15.92 2.13
CA GLN A 26 21.65 16.81 0.97
C GLN A 26 23.09 17.00 0.49
N GLY A 27 23.43 16.26 -0.57
CA GLY A 27 24.74 16.30 -1.22
C GLY A 27 24.91 15.26 -2.32
N GLU A 28 24.10 14.20 -2.37
CA GLU A 28 24.20 13.15 -3.38
C GLU A 28 23.10 13.28 -4.44
N LYS A 29 23.49 13.06 -5.71
CA LYS A 29 22.57 12.85 -6.82
C LYS A 29 21.58 11.75 -6.43
N SER A 30 20.30 11.87 -6.82
CA SER A 30 19.28 10.83 -6.62
C SER A 30 19.88 9.43 -6.88
N PRO A 31 19.61 8.42 -6.02
CA PRO A 31 20.29 7.11 -6.06
C PRO A 31 20.03 6.34 -7.35
N PHE A 32 19.11 6.82 -8.19
CA PHE A 32 18.77 6.25 -9.47
C PHE A 32 18.46 7.36 -10.50
N ARG A 33 18.33 6.95 -11.76
CA ARG A 33 17.82 7.78 -12.86
C ARG A 33 16.80 7.01 -13.68
N ARG A 34 15.80 7.71 -14.21
CA ARG A 34 14.79 7.14 -15.10
C ARG A 34 15.04 7.58 -16.54
N VAL A 35 15.16 6.62 -17.44
CA VAL A 35 15.20 6.86 -18.89
C VAL A 35 13.89 6.36 -19.46
N TYR A 36 12.96 7.29 -19.71
CA TYR A 36 11.62 6.96 -20.17
C TYR A 36 11.63 6.39 -21.59
N ALA A 37 10.83 5.34 -21.78
CA ALA A 37 10.60 4.76 -23.08
C ALA A 37 9.56 5.58 -23.86
N LYS A 38 9.63 5.49 -25.18
CA LYS A 38 8.51 5.80 -26.07
C LYS A 38 7.92 4.50 -26.61
N THR A 39 6.61 4.51 -26.80
CA THR A 39 5.86 3.44 -27.46
C THR A 39 5.23 4.00 -28.74
N ASP A 40 5.25 3.22 -29.82
CA ASP A 40 4.63 3.61 -31.11
C ASP A 40 3.17 3.12 -31.20
N LEU A 41 2.53 2.83 -30.05
CA LEU A 41 1.20 2.23 -29.99
C LEU A 41 0.09 3.27 -29.92
N ILE A 42 -1.10 2.84 -30.32
CA ILE A 42 -2.34 3.56 -30.05
C ILE A 42 -2.54 3.62 -28.54
N LYS A 43 -2.64 4.83 -28.01
CA LYS A 43 -2.99 5.07 -26.61
C LYS A 43 -4.47 4.85 -26.39
N ASN A 44 -4.82 4.30 -25.24
CA ASN A 44 -6.19 4.08 -24.79
C ASN A 44 -7.04 3.23 -25.77
N PRO A 45 -6.56 2.04 -26.17
CA PRO A 45 -7.42 1.11 -26.91
C PRO A 45 -8.67 0.78 -26.09
N PRO A 46 -9.84 0.54 -26.71
CA PRO A 46 -11.10 0.34 -26.00
C PRO A 46 -11.03 -0.74 -24.90
N LEU A 47 -11.60 -0.44 -23.74
CA LEU A 47 -11.77 -1.39 -22.64
C LEU A 47 -13.17 -2.01 -22.67
N PRO A 48 -13.35 -3.16 -21.98
CA PRO A 48 -14.69 -3.68 -21.71
C PRO A 48 -15.59 -2.62 -21.05
N SER A 49 -16.89 -2.72 -21.31
CA SER A 49 -17.87 -1.74 -20.83
C SER A 49 -17.79 -1.53 -19.32
N GLY A 50 -17.81 -0.27 -18.88
CA GLY A 50 -17.75 0.13 -17.47
C GLY A 50 -16.34 0.12 -16.85
N LYS A 51 -15.32 -0.35 -17.58
CA LYS A 51 -13.92 -0.37 -17.11
C LYS A 51 -13.21 0.93 -17.44
N ARG A 52 -12.26 1.32 -16.60
CA ARG A 52 -11.41 2.51 -16.75
C ARG A 52 -9.99 2.19 -16.27
N SER A 53 -8.99 2.81 -16.87
CA SER A 53 -7.62 2.77 -16.33
C SER A 53 -7.54 3.41 -14.95
N SER A 54 -6.59 2.94 -14.15
CA SER A 54 -6.25 3.50 -12.85
C SER A 54 -5.91 4.99 -12.97
N GLY A 55 -6.64 5.81 -12.22
CA GLY A 55 -6.51 7.28 -12.30
C GLY A 55 -7.06 7.89 -13.60
N GLY A 56 -7.61 7.09 -14.52
CA GLY A 56 -7.98 7.53 -15.87
C GLY A 56 -6.80 8.05 -16.67
N MET A 57 -5.62 7.50 -16.41
CA MET A 57 -4.39 7.85 -17.11
C MET A 57 -4.25 7.05 -18.40
N ASP A 58 -3.44 7.56 -19.32
CA ASP A 58 -3.19 6.89 -20.58
C ASP A 58 -2.48 5.56 -20.39
N TYR A 59 -2.84 4.60 -21.22
CA TYR A 59 -2.24 3.26 -21.23
C TYR A 59 -2.08 2.73 -22.64
N PHE A 60 -1.24 1.71 -22.76
CA PHE A 60 -1.20 0.82 -23.92
C PHE A 60 -1.53 -0.61 -23.48
N ARG A 61 -1.95 -1.43 -24.43
CA ARG A 61 -2.30 -2.82 -24.20
C ARG A 61 -1.15 -3.72 -24.69
N LEU A 62 -0.89 -4.81 -23.97
CA LEU A 62 0.16 -5.76 -24.30
C LEU A 62 -0.40 -7.02 -24.98
N ASP A 63 -1.59 -7.46 -24.59
CA ASP A 63 -2.20 -8.71 -25.05
C ASP A 63 -2.90 -8.63 -26.42
N ASP A 64 -2.97 -7.44 -27.03
CA ASP A 64 -3.49 -7.23 -28.39
C ASP A 64 -2.43 -7.38 -29.49
N ASN A 65 -1.14 -7.38 -29.12
CA ASN A 65 -0.04 -7.46 -30.07
C ASN A 65 0.77 -8.76 -29.88
N PRO A 66 0.56 -9.81 -30.71
CA PRO A 66 1.29 -11.06 -30.57
C PRO A 66 2.79 -10.94 -30.84
N LYS A 67 3.24 -9.86 -31.51
CA LYS A 67 4.66 -9.56 -31.73
C LYS A 67 5.29 -8.79 -30.55
N GLY A 68 4.47 -8.36 -29.59
CA GLY A 68 4.90 -7.58 -28.44
C GLY A 68 5.00 -6.08 -28.70
N VAL A 69 5.31 -5.34 -27.63
CA VAL A 69 5.38 -3.88 -27.63
C VAL A 69 6.84 -3.43 -27.64
N LEU A 70 7.21 -2.62 -28.64
CA LEU A 70 8.53 -2.03 -28.76
C LEU A 70 8.64 -0.78 -27.87
N LEU A 71 9.66 -0.77 -27.02
CA LEU A 71 10.07 0.33 -26.17
C LEU A 71 11.37 0.93 -26.74
N LYS A 72 11.32 2.19 -27.17
CA LYS A 72 12.48 2.94 -27.66
C LYS A 72 12.98 3.93 -26.62
N PHE A 73 14.29 4.06 -26.50
CA PHE A 73 14.94 4.94 -25.52
C PHE A 73 15.79 5.99 -26.24
N ARG A 74 15.88 7.19 -25.65
CA ARG A 74 16.92 8.16 -26.06
C ARG A 74 18.28 7.68 -25.57
N LYS A 75 19.36 8.08 -26.24
CA LYS A 75 20.73 7.76 -25.80
C LYS A 75 20.94 8.13 -24.32
N PHE A 76 21.34 7.15 -23.52
CA PHE A 76 21.48 7.18 -22.08
C PHE A 76 22.77 6.54 -21.55
N SER A 77 23.59 5.88 -22.36
CA SER A 77 24.83 5.19 -21.93
C SER A 77 25.77 6.11 -21.16
N HIS A 78 25.90 7.37 -21.59
CA HIS A 78 26.66 8.41 -20.89
C HIS A 78 26.19 8.68 -19.45
N GLN A 79 24.97 8.31 -19.07
CA GLN A 79 24.46 8.50 -17.72
C GLN A 79 24.98 7.45 -16.73
N LEU A 80 25.48 6.32 -17.23
CA LEU A 80 26.01 5.21 -16.43
C LEU A 80 27.48 5.38 -16.06
N SER A 81 28.23 6.21 -16.80
CA SER A 81 29.67 6.42 -16.57
C SER A 81 30.01 7.01 -15.21
N GLY A 82 29.02 7.60 -14.52
CA GLY A 82 29.18 8.14 -13.17
C GLY A 82 28.77 7.18 -12.04
N LEU A 83 28.38 5.94 -12.36
CA LEU A 83 28.02 4.92 -11.38
C LEU A 83 29.22 3.99 -11.14
N LYS A 84 29.45 3.58 -9.89
CA LYS A 84 30.55 2.69 -9.51
C LYS A 84 30.24 1.25 -9.92
N SER A 85 29.03 0.78 -9.63
CA SER A 85 28.52 -0.54 -9.99
C SER A 85 27.20 -0.40 -10.75
N PRO A 86 27.24 0.02 -12.03
CA PRO A 86 26.03 0.32 -12.79
C PRO A 86 25.13 -0.92 -12.89
N SER A 87 23.84 -0.72 -12.67
CA SER A 87 22.79 -1.72 -12.86
C SER A 87 21.58 -1.09 -13.55
N ILE A 88 20.84 -1.91 -14.30
CA ILE A 88 19.69 -1.47 -15.08
C ILE A 88 18.51 -2.41 -14.86
N LYS A 89 17.33 -1.82 -14.60
CA LYS A 89 16.05 -2.53 -14.62
C LYS A 89 15.08 -1.86 -15.57
N LEU A 90 14.36 -2.63 -16.37
CA LEU A 90 13.13 -2.11 -17.00
C LEU A 90 12.01 -2.10 -15.97
N SER A 91 11.19 -1.04 -16.00
CA SER A 91 10.03 -0.86 -15.15
C SER A 91 8.79 -0.51 -15.96
N LEU A 92 7.67 -1.12 -15.57
CA LEU A 92 6.35 -0.83 -16.12
C LEU A 92 5.35 -0.73 -14.96
N GLY A 93 4.49 0.29 -14.97
CA GLY A 93 3.36 0.41 -14.08
C GLY A 93 2.09 -0.19 -14.71
N ASN A 94 1.42 -1.08 -13.99
CA ASN A 94 0.17 -1.69 -14.43
C ASN A 94 -0.99 -0.68 -14.38
N ALA A 95 -1.70 -0.51 -15.48
CA ALA A 95 -2.74 0.51 -15.61
C ALA A 95 -4.14 0.02 -15.26
N ILE A 96 -4.37 -1.30 -15.20
CA ILE A 96 -5.71 -1.90 -15.00
C ILE A 96 -5.58 -3.14 -14.13
N GLU A 97 -6.46 -3.30 -13.14
CA GLU A 97 -6.54 -4.53 -12.35
C GLU A 97 -6.76 -5.73 -13.28
N ASN A 98 -5.85 -6.69 -13.26
CA ASN A 98 -5.89 -7.89 -14.08
C ASN A 98 -5.77 -9.12 -13.18
N ARG A 99 -6.85 -9.92 -13.11
CA ARG A 99 -6.93 -11.10 -12.24
C ARG A 99 -6.38 -12.40 -12.85
N GLY A 100 -5.74 -12.30 -14.01
CA GLY A 100 -5.10 -13.42 -14.69
C GLY A 100 -3.69 -13.73 -14.19
N SER A 101 -3.05 -14.65 -14.89
CA SER A 101 -1.66 -15.06 -14.68
C SER A 101 -0.90 -15.12 -16.00
N PHE A 102 0.27 -14.49 -16.05
CA PHE A 102 1.05 -14.32 -17.28
C PHE A 102 2.54 -14.47 -17.01
N ALA A 103 3.27 -15.08 -17.93
CA ALA A 103 4.70 -14.87 -18.05
C ALA A 103 4.95 -13.65 -18.93
N LEU A 104 5.65 -12.66 -18.40
CA LEU A 104 6.11 -11.47 -19.11
C LEU A 104 7.56 -11.66 -19.51
N PHE A 105 7.90 -11.30 -20.74
CA PHE A 105 9.26 -11.42 -21.27
C PHE A 105 9.75 -10.07 -21.77
N VAL A 106 10.99 -9.75 -21.42
CA VAL A 106 11.75 -8.65 -22.03
C VAL A 106 12.71 -9.26 -23.03
N ARG A 107 12.65 -8.77 -24.26
CA ARG A 107 13.44 -9.27 -25.39
C ARG A 107 14.26 -8.17 -26.03
N SER A 108 15.37 -8.55 -26.65
CA SER A 108 16.06 -7.68 -27.60
C SER A 108 15.15 -7.36 -28.77
N ALA A 109 15.07 -6.09 -29.15
CA ALA A 109 14.40 -5.68 -30.38
C ALA A 109 15.21 -5.99 -31.66
N LYS A 110 16.49 -6.36 -31.54
CA LYS A 110 17.36 -6.69 -32.67
C LYS A 110 17.10 -8.10 -33.19
N ASP A 111 17.09 -9.08 -32.28
CA ASP A 111 17.08 -10.51 -32.63
C ASP A 111 16.03 -11.34 -31.86
N GLY A 112 15.28 -10.73 -30.93
CA GLY A 112 14.22 -11.40 -30.17
C GLY A 112 14.69 -12.24 -28.97
N ARG A 113 16.00 -12.27 -28.66
CA ARG A 113 16.54 -13.02 -27.52
C ARG A 113 15.95 -12.53 -26.20
N ILE A 114 15.70 -13.44 -25.27
CA ILE A 114 15.08 -13.12 -23.97
C ILE A 114 16.16 -12.62 -23.01
N PHE A 115 15.99 -11.41 -22.48
CA PHE A 115 16.81 -10.89 -21.38
C PHE A 115 16.26 -11.29 -20.02
N SER A 116 14.94 -11.28 -19.86
CA SER A 116 14.31 -11.53 -18.57
C SER A 116 12.91 -12.11 -18.73
N ARG A 117 12.50 -12.91 -17.74
CA ARG A 117 11.15 -13.44 -17.57
C ARG A 117 10.66 -13.10 -16.17
N LEU A 118 9.41 -12.68 -16.06
CA LEU A 118 8.69 -12.48 -14.80
C LEU A 118 7.32 -13.13 -14.86
N ASP A 119 7.01 -14.00 -13.91
CA ASP A 119 5.67 -14.56 -13.76
C ASP A 119 4.82 -13.62 -12.90
N ALA A 120 3.76 -13.06 -13.49
CA ALA A 120 2.87 -12.07 -12.92
C ALA A 120 1.50 -12.68 -12.64
N VAL A 121 0.99 -12.52 -11.41
CA VAL A 121 -0.31 -13.04 -10.99
C VAL A 121 -1.12 -11.94 -10.32
N ASN A 122 -2.37 -11.78 -10.75
CA ASN A 122 -3.34 -10.84 -10.20
C ASN A 122 -2.78 -9.41 -10.06
N LEU A 123 -2.32 -8.83 -11.18
CA LEU A 123 -1.73 -7.50 -11.20
C LEU A 123 -2.77 -6.44 -10.79
N PHE A 124 -2.50 -5.70 -9.71
CA PHE A 124 -3.39 -4.61 -9.28
C PHE A 124 -3.05 -3.29 -9.97
N GLY A 125 -3.99 -2.35 -10.02
CA GLY A 125 -3.74 -1.02 -10.60
C GLY A 125 -2.58 -0.29 -9.90
N PHE A 126 -1.73 0.42 -10.62
CA PHE A 126 -0.48 1.02 -10.09
C PHE A 126 0.59 0.02 -9.62
N GLN A 127 0.41 -1.29 -9.82
CA GLN A 127 1.47 -2.25 -9.49
C GLN A 127 2.66 -2.08 -10.43
N VAL A 128 3.85 -1.87 -9.86
CA VAL A 128 5.10 -1.82 -10.62
C VAL A 128 5.63 -3.25 -10.82
N VAL A 129 6.00 -3.58 -12.05
CA VAL A 129 6.79 -4.77 -12.39
C VAL A 129 8.19 -4.37 -12.81
N ARG A 130 9.18 -5.21 -12.50
CA ARG A 130 10.60 -4.96 -12.77
C ARG A 130 11.24 -6.15 -13.48
N PHE A 131 12.14 -5.84 -14.40
CA PHE A 131 12.93 -6.83 -15.13
C PHE A 131 14.39 -6.41 -15.10
N ASN A 132 15.28 -7.32 -14.71
CA ASN A 132 16.71 -7.07 -14.83
C ASN A 132 17.09 -7.06 -16.31
N VAL A 133 17.90 -6.08 -16.72
CA VAL A 133 18.40 -5.98 -18.09
C VAL A 133 19.93 -5.94 -18.04
N PRO A 134 20.65 -6.74 -18.86
CA PRO A 134 22.10 -6.80 -18.76
C PRO A 134 22.74 -5.47 -19.20
N VAL A 135 23.64 -4.95 -18.37
CA VAL A 135 24.44 -3.75 -18.66
C VAL A 135 25.33 -3.96 -19.88
N SER A 136 25.75 -5.19 -20.18
CA SER A 136 26.51 -5.52 -21.39
C SER A 136 25.77 -5.21 -22.69
N GLU A 137 24.44 -5.06 -22.66
CA GLU A 137 23.59 -4.91 -23.85
C GLU A 137 23.15 -3.47 -24.10
N ILE A 138 23.69 -2.49 -23.37
CA ILE A 138 23.26 -1.07 -23.45
C ILE A 138 23.32 -0.53 -24.88
N ALA A 139 24.42 -0.74 -25.60
CA ALA A 139 24.57 -0.21 -26.95
C ALA A 139 23.46 -0.73 -27.88
N GLU A 140 23.10 -2.01 -27.73
CA GLU A 140 22.01 -2.61 -28.48
C GLU A 140 20.64 -2.07 -28.03
N ILE A 141 20.43 -1.87 -26.74
CA ILE A 141 19.18 -1.31 -26.20
C ILE A 141 18.99 0.14 -26.66
N GLU A 142 20.06 0.93 -26.74
CA GLU A 142 20.02 2.30 -27.27
C GLU A 142 19.68 2.33 -28.77
N GLU A 143 20.22 1.41 -29.55
CA GLU A 143 20.03 1.36 -31.01
C GLU A 143 18.67 0.74 -31.39
N TYR A 144 18.34 -0.41 -30.81
CA TYR A 144 17.20 -1.23 -31.20
C TYR A 144 16.03 -1.14 -30.22
N GLY A 145 16.26 -0.91 -28.92
CA GLY A 145 15.22 -0.89 -27.89
C GLY A 145 14.92 -2.28 -27.32
N LEU A 146 13.82 -2.37 -26.57
CA LEU A 146 13.34 -3.59 -25.92
C LEU A 146 11.95 -3.96 -26.44
N VAL A 147 11.66 -5.24 -26.59
CA VAL A 147 10.31 -5.74 -26.90
C VAL A 147 9.74 -6.45 -25.69
N ILE A 148 8.52 -6.08 -25.28
CA ILE A 148 7.77 -6.75 -24.22
C ILE A 148 6.75 -7.68 -24.84
N THR A 149 6.72 -8.94 -24.38
CA THR A 149 5.71 -9.93 -24.79
C THR A 149 5.10 -10.59 -23.56
N CYS A 150 3.90 -11.14 -23.69
CA CYS A 150 3.27 -11.93 -22.65
C CYS A 150 2.80 -13.29 -23.17
N SER A 151 2.77 -14.28 -22.29
CA SER A 151 2.10 -15.56 -22.51
C SER A 151 1.24 -15.89 -21.29
N PRO A 152 -0.02 -16.31 -21.44
CA PRO A 152 -0.78 -16.87 -20.33
C PRO A 152 -0.04 -18.05 -19.70
N ILE A 153 -0.12 -18.18 -18.37
CA ILE A 153 0.44 -19.33 -17.65
C ILE A 153 -0.58 -19.87 -16.65
N GLU A 154 -0.50 -21.16 -16.37
CA GLU A 154 -1.18 -21.77 -15.22
C GLU A 154 -0.31 -21.63 -13.98
N VAL A 155 -0.95 -21.28 -12.85
CA VAL A 155 -0.28 -21.13 -11.57
C VAL A 155 -0.96 -22.06 -10.57
N LYS A 156 -0.17 -22.97 -10.01
CA LYS A 156 -0.64 -23.91 -8.99
C LYS A 156 -1.13 -23.14 -7.76
N ASP A 157 -2.12 -23.70 -7.07
CA ASP A 157 -2.61 -23.22 -5.78
C ASP A 157 -3.27 -21.82 -5.81
N ALA A 158 -3.47 -21.25 -7.00
CA ALA A 158 -4.12 -19.96 -7.23
C ALA A 158 -5.55 -20.13 -7.78
N VAL A 159 -6.51 -19.44 -7.16
CA VAL A 159 -7.87 -19.30 -7.71
C VAL A 159 -7.86 -18.13 -8.71
N ILE A 160 -7.60 -18.45 -9.98
CA ILE A 160 -7.57 -17.47 -11.08
C ILE A 160 -8.99 -17.24 -11.60
N THR A 161 -9.32 -15.97 -11.87
CA THR A 161 -10.55 -15.58 -12.57
C THR A 161 -10.19 -14.92 -13.89
N LYS A 162 -11.08 -14.91 -14.88
CA LYS A 162 -10.82 -14.26 -16.18
C LYS A 162 -10.42 -12.80 -15.93
N GLY A 163 -9.18 -12.47 -16.31
CA GLY A 163 -8.63 -11.13 -16.13
C GLY A 163 -9.20 -10.12 -17.12
N GLU A 164 -9.14 -8.84 -16.75
CA GLU A 164 -9.23 -7.72 -17.68
C GLU A 164 -8.03 -7.74 -18.66
N PRO A 165 -7.99 -6.87 -19.68
CA PRO A 165 -6.81 -6.71 -20.54
C PRO A 165 -5.52 -6.45 -19.76
N LEU A 166 -4.39 -6.87 -20.33
CA LEU A 166 -3.08 -6.58 -19.75
C LEU A 166 -2.60 -5.23 -20.27
N CYS A 167 -2.71 -4.21 -19.42
CA CYS A 167 -2.43 -2.83 -19.80
C CYS A 167 -1.37 -2.22 -18.90
N PHE A 168 -0.40 -1.53 -19.50
CA PHE A 168 0.59 -0.74 -18.79
C PHE A 168 0.40 0.74 -19.10
N PHE A 169 0.77 1.61 -18.16
CA PHE A 169 0.68 3.05 -18.37
C PHE A 169 1.54 3.48 -19.56
N ALA A 170 1.05 4.46 -20.31
CA ALA A 170 1.79 5.06 -21.41
C ALA A 170 2.85 6.05 -20.90
N GLU A 171 3.73 6.51 -21.79
CA GLU A 171 4.80 7.44 -21.42
C GLU A 171 4.29 8.81 -20.90
N SER A 172 3.07 9.21 -21.23
CA SER A 172 2.43 10.43 -20.69
C SER A 172 2.17 10.34 -19.18
N ALA A 173 2.25 9.15 -18.57
CA ALA A 173 2.18 9.01 -17.12
C ALA A 173 3.27 9.81 -16.39
N VAL A 174 4.38 10.14 -17.05
CA VAL A 174 5.46 10.97 -16.50
C VAL A 174 4.98 12.33 -15.98
N GLU A 175 3.90 12.87 -16.55
CA GLU A 175 3.34 14.17 -16.15
C GLU A 175 2.62 14.13 -14.80
N LYS A 176 2.28 12.93 -14.30
CA LYS A 176 1.50 12.75 -13.06
C LYS A 176 2.22 11.87 -12.04
N ILE A 177 2.75 10.74 -12.49
CA ILE A 177 3.38 9.72 -11.65
C ILE A 177 4.53 9.09 -12.46
N GLU A 178 5.71 9.68 -12.33
CA GLU A 178 6.91 9.29 -13.07
C GLU A 178 7.27 7.81 -12.98
N ALA A 179 7.15 7.22 -11.78
CA ALA A 179 7.50 5.82 -11.57
C ALA A 179 6.58 4.82 -12.30
N MET A 180 5.41 5.26 -12.76
CA MET A 180 4.46 4.42 -13.47
C MET A 180 4.70 4.39 -14.98
N ALA A 181 5.34 5.43 -15.53
CA ALA A 181 5.70 5.47 -16.93
C ALA A 181 6.71 4.36 -17.27
N PRO A 182 6.66 3.77 -18.48
CA PRO A 182 7.67 2.80 -18.90
C PRO A 182 9.06 3.43 -18.92
N HIS A 183 10.02 2.86 -18.19
CA HIS A 183 11.37 3.41 -18.11
C HIS A 183 12.43 2.36 -17.81
N LEU A 184 13.67 2.65 -18.21
CA LEU A 184 14.85 2.03 -17.62
C LEU A 184 15.20 2.78 -16.33
N LEU A 185 15.37 2.03 -15.24
CA LEU A 185 15.91 2.49 -13.98
C LEU A 185 17.40 2.18 -13.95
N LEU A 186 18.22 3.23 -13.96
CA LEU A 186 19.68 3.18 -13.90
C LEU A 186 20.08 3.51 -12.47
N TYR A 187 20.87 2.66 -11.82
CA TYR A 187 21.22 2.84 -10.40
C TYR A 187 22.56 2.19 -10.09
N ASP A 188 23.17 2.60 -8.98
CA ASP A 188 24.34 1.90 -8.43
C ASP A 188 23.89 0.71 -7.58
N ALA A 189 24.50 -0.46 -7.75
CA ALA A 189 24.13 -1.66 -7.01
C ALA A 189 24.24 -1.47 -5.48
N ASP A 190 25.10 -0.54 -5.03
CA ASP A 190 25.32 -0.17 -3.63
C ASP A 190 24.48 1.05 -3.14
N TYR A 191 23.39 1.41 -3.84
CA TYR A 191 22.50 2.55 -3.50
C TYR A 191 22.12 2.68 -2.02
N ASP A 192 21.91 3.89 -1.49
CA ASP A 192 21.40 4.05 -0.12
C ASP A 192 19.91 3.66 -0.03
N VAL A 193 19.65 2.54 0.67
CA VAL A 193 18.30 2.00 0.87
C VAL A 193 17.40 2.95 1.65
N ASN A 194 17.94 3.63 2.68
CA ASN A 194 17.16 4.52 3.53
C ASN A 194 16.76 5.78 2.75
N ALA A 195 17.70 6.35 2.00
CA ALA A 195 17.43 7.50 1.14
C ALA A 195 16.40 7.16 0.06
N ALA A 196 16.60 6.05 -0.67
CA ALA A 196 15.68 5.60 -1.70
C ALA A 196 14.26 5.36 -1.15
N PHE A 197 14.17 4.64 -0.02
CA PHE A 197 12.90 4.42 0.68
C PHE A 197 12.17 5.73 0.99
N TYR A 198 12.87 6.67 1.62
CA TYR A 198 12.27 7.92 2.08
C TYR A 198 11.86 8.81 0.90
N GLU A 199 12.69 8.90 -0.14
CA GLU A 199 12.38 9.63 -1.38
C GLU A 199 11.11 9.09 -2.04
N ASN A 200 10.96 7.76 -2.11
CA ASN A 200 9.77 7.14 -2.70
C ASN A 200 8.51 7.35 -1.86
N LEU A 201 8.60 7.04 -0.56
CA LEU A 201 7.47 7.18 0.38
C LEU A 201 6.94 8.62 0.37
N CYS A 202 7.82 9.62 0.46
CA CYS A 202 7.45 11.04 0.47
C CYS A 202 7.23 11.62 -0.93
N SER A 203 6.75 10.81 -1.87
CA SER A 203 6.40 11.24 -3.23
C SER A 203 5.10 10.59 -3.70
N ILE A 204 4.50 11.13 -4.77
CA ILE A 204 3.33 10.53 -5.41
C ILE A 204 3.64 9.18 -6.11
N ASN A 205 4.93 8.84 -6.28
CA ASN A 205 5.34 7.61 -6.96
C ASN A 205 4.92 6.35 -6.19
N SER A 206 4.75 6.43 -4.87
CA SER A 206 4.32 5.32 -4.03
C SER A 206 2.79 5.11 -4.01
N ILE A 207 2.04 5.83 -4.85
CA ILE A 207 0.58 5.75 -4.93
C ILE A 207 0.10 4.33 -5.27
N LEU A 208 -1.05 3.98 -4.69
CA LEU A 208 -1.69 2.69 -4.79
C LEU A 208 -3.20 2.88 -5.07
N PRO A 209 -3.93 1.81 -5.46
CA PRO A 209 -5.38 1.87 -5.59
C PRO A 209 -6.04 2.43 -4.32
N PHE A 210 -7.03 3.30 -4.54
CA PHE A 210 -7.82 3.86 -3.45
C PHE A 210 -8.49 2.76 -2.63
N GLY A 211 -8.42 2.89 -1.31
CA GLY A 211 -8.94 1.90 -0.36
C GLY A 211 -7.83 1.42 0.55
N TRP A 212 -7.84 0.14 0.93
CA TRP A 212 -6.91 -0.41 1.91
C TRP A 212 -5.44 -0.24 1.51
N MET A 213 -5.12 -0.33 0.22
CA MET A 213 -3.74 -0.21 -0.26
C MET A 213 -3.20 1.22 -0.11
N SER A 214 -3.86 2.21 -0.73
CA SER A 214 -3.48 3.62 -0.57
C SER A 214 -3.62 4.08 0.88
N GLY A 215 -4.59 3.53 1.61
CA GLY A 215 -4.82 3.80 3.02
C GLY A 215 -3.59 3.53 3.89
N CYS A 216 -2.86 2.44 3.62
CA CYS A 216 -1.59 2.15 4.29
C CYS A 216 -0.55 3.26 4.07
N GLN A 217 -0.44 3.79 2.85
CA GLN A 217 0.45 4.92 2.57
C GLN A 217 0.01 6.18 3.30
N THR A 218 -1.27 6.52 3.19
CA THR A 218 -1.79 7.75 3.80
C THR A 218 -1.70 7.71 5.32
N GLU A 219 -1.85 6.53 5.97
CA GLU A 219 -1.64 6.40 7.41
C GLU A 219 -0.17 6.56 7.82
N GLY A 220 0.75 5.96 7.06
CA GLY A 220 2.18 6.15 7.27
C GLY A 220 2.61 7.61 7.14
N LEU A 221 2.20 8.26 6.05
CA LEU A 221 2.45 9.67 5.78
C LEU A 221 1.78 10.58 6.83
N ARG A 222 0.56 10.25 7.29
CA ARG A 222 -0.13 10.96 8.37
C ARG A 222 0.65 10.89 9.67
N GLU A 223 1.04 9.70 10.11
CA GLU A 223 1.81 9.53 11.36
C GLU A 223 3.14 10.29 11.30
N LEU A 224 3.85 10.27 10.16
CA LEU A 224 5.06 11.07 9.96
C LEU A 224 4.79 12.57 9.98
N SER A 225 3.72 13.02 9.30
CA SER A 225 3.31 14.43 9.29
C SER A 225 2.97 14.91 10.70
N GLU A 226 2.25 14.11 11.49
CA GLU A 226 1.93 14.42 12.90
C GLU A 226 3.18 14.36 13.79
N ALA A 227 4.20 13.56 13.42
CA ALA A 227 5.53 13.61 14.00
C ALA A 227 6.36 14.82 13.53
N GLY A 228 5.81 15.70 12.68
CA GLY A 228 6.40 16.96 12.22
C GLY A 228 7.26 16.84 10.95
N ASP A 229 7.02 15.83 10.13
CA ASP A 229 7.67 15.68 8.81
C ASP A 229 6.90 16.45 7.72
N LEU A 230 7.51 17.52 7.21
CA LEU A 230 6.89 18.38 6.19
C LEU A 230 6.84 17.72 4.81
N SER A 231 7.84 16.90 4.45
CA SER A 231 7.84 16.16 3.18
C SER A 231 6.72 15.11 3.16
N ALA A 232 6.54 14.40 4.28
CA ALA A 232 5.44 13.47 4.43
C ALA A 232 4.07 14.18 4.39
N SER A 233 3.98 15.40 4.97
CA SER A 233 2.76 16.22 4.91
C SER A 233 2.39 16.60 3.47
N ALA A 234 3.36 17.07 2.67
CA ALA A 234 3.15 17.41 1.27
C ALA A 234 2.77 16.18 0.44
N ALA A 235 3.44 15.05 0.65
CA ALA A 235 3.13 13.79 -0.01
C ALA A 235 1.73 13.28 0.35
N LEU A 236 1.32 13.39 1.63
CA LEU A 236 -0.02 13.01 2.08
C LEU A 236 -1.09 13.79 1.32
N ALA A 237 -0.94 15.11 1.21
CA ALA A 237 -1.87 15.96 0.47
C ALA A 237 -1.93 15.53 -1.01
N ALA A 238 -0.78 15.31 -1.65
CA ALA A 238 -0.72 14.88 -3.05
C ALA A 238 -1.42 13.53 -3.29
N HIS A 239 -1.23 12.55 -2.39
CA HIS A 239 -1.89 11.24 -2.48
C HIS A 239 -3.41 11.36 -2.35
N LEU A 240 -3.90 12.20 -1.42
CA LEU A 240 -5.35 12.43 -1.25
C LEU A 240 -5.94 13.19 -2.43
N ASP A 241 -5.31 14.29 -2.85
CA ASP A 241 -5.78 15.15 -3.95
C ASP A 241 -5.83 14.42 -5.30
N PHE A 242 -5.05 13.34 -5.47
CA PHE A 242 -5.17 12.47 -6.64
C PHE A 242 -6.57 11.84 -6.79
N PHE A 243 -7.20 11.48 -5.66
CA PHE A 243 -8.50 10.80 -5.64
C PHE A 243 -9.67 11.73 -5.25
N LEU A 244 -9.42 12.78 -4.48
CA LEU A 244 -10.46 13.71 -4.03
C LEU A 244 -10.99 14.57 -5.18
N ASP A 245 -12.29 14.83 -5.11
CA ASP A 245 -13.00 15.69 -6.05
C ASP A 245 -14.12 16.43 -5.30
N ASP A 246 -14.13 17.76 -5.38
CA ASP A 246 -15.09 18.60 -4.65
C ASP A 246 -16.56 18.30 -5.07
N ASP A 247 -16.78 17.88 -6.32
CA ASP A 247 -18.08 17.64 -6.92
C ASP A 247 -18.50 16.17 -6.87
N LYS A 248 -17.55 15.24 -6.83
CA LYS A 248 -17.83 13.80 -6.84
C LYS A 248 -17.49 13.08 -5.54
N GLY A 249 -16.85 13.76 -4.59
CA GLY A 249 -16.36 13.18 -3.35
C GLY A 249 -15.00 12.50 -3.57
N VAL A 250 -15.02 11.23 -3.95
CA VAL A 250 -13.80 10.50 -4.34
C VAL A 250 -14.03 9.89 -5.72
N VAL A 251 -12.97 9.82 -6.53
CA VAL A 251 -12.99 9.24 -7.87
C VAL A 251 -11.90 8.19 -7.97
N PHE A 252 -12.27 6.92 -8.03
CA PHE A 252 -11.31 5.81 -8.04
C PHE A 252 -11.81 4.63 -8.87
N ASN A 253 -10.99 3.57 -8.94
CA ASN A 253 -11.34 2.31 -9.55
C ASN A 253 -11.50 1.26 -8.47
N ASN A 254 -12.59 0.50 -8.46
CA ASN A 254 -12.71 -0.65 -7.56
C ASN A 254 -11.78 -1.82 -8.00
N PRO A 255 -11.68 -2.91 -7.22
CA PRO A 255 -10.87 -4.10 -7.57
C PRO A 255 -11.34 -4.89 -8.81
N ARG A 256 -12.26 -4.34 -9.61
CA ARG A 256 -12.69 -4.84 -10.92
C ARG A 256 -12.48 -3.78 -12.00
N SER A 257 -11.67 -2.74 -11.74
CA SER A 257 -11.39 -1.62 -12.65
C SER A 257 -12.61 -0.76 -13.02
N GLU A 258 -13.74 -0.88 -12.29
CA GLU A 258 -14.95 -0.10 -12.52
C GLU A 258 -14.82 1.28 -11.84
N LEU A 259 -15.32 2.32 -12.48
CA LEU A 259 -15.30 3.69 -11.95
C LEU A 259 -16.23 3.82 -10.73
N CYS A 260 -15.67 4.27 -9.61
CA CYS A 260 -16.39 4.62 -8.39
C CYS A 260 -16.34 6.12 -8.16
N GLU A 261 -17.50 6.76 -8.10
CA GLU A 261 -17.68 8.18 -7.80
C GLU A 261 -19.06 8.45 -7.19
N ASN A 262 -19.29 9.65 -6.65
CA ASN A 262 -20.59 10.08 -6.09
C ASN A 262 -21.09 9.18 -4.94
N GLY A 263 -20.17 8.65 -4.12
CA GLY A 263 -20.52 7.78 -2.98
C GLY A 263 -20.80 6.33 -3.34
N ASN A 264 -20.56 5.92 -4.58
CA ASN A 264 -20.61 4.51 -4.99
C ASN A 264 -19.33 3.80 -4.55
N PHE A 265 -19.35 3.27 -3.31
CA PHE A 265 -18.27 2.44 -2.77
C PHE A 265 -18.55 0.95 -3.00
N ASP A 266 -17.50 0.17 -3.24
CA ASP A 266 -17.55 -1.27 -3.52
C ASP A 266 -17.64 -2.08 -2.22
N SER A 267 -16.80 -1.75 -1.23
CA SER A 267 -16.69 -2.57 -0.02
C SER A 267 -16.18 -1.81 1.20
N ILE A 268 -16.17 -2.48 2.35
CA ILE A 268 -15.58 -1.95 3.59
C ILE A 268 -14.08 -1.66 3.47
N GLU A 269 -13.39 -2.22 2.47
CA GLU A 269 -11.96 -1.98 2.24
C GLU A 269 -11.67 -0.58 1.67
N ASP A 270 -12.70 0.16 1.22
CA ASP A 270 -12.52 1.46 0.56
C ASP A 270 -12.22 2.60 1.55
N PHE A 271 -12.41 2.39 2.86
CA PHE A 271 -12.50 3.51 3.80
C PHE A 271 -11.24 3.80 4.62
N LEU A 272 -10.15 3.02 4.51
CA LEU A 272 -8.92 3.35 5.24
C LEU A 272 -8.41 4.79 4.97
N PRO A 273 -8.40 5.32 3.72
CA PRO A 273 -8.00 6.70 3.44
C PRO A 273 -8.87 7.76 4.13
N PHE A 274 -10.08 7.40 4.59
CA PHE A 274 -11.01 8.35 5.22
C PHE A 274 -10.53 8.84 6.58
N VAL A 275 -9.57 8.15 7.20
CA VAL A 275 -8.89 8.66 8.39
C VAL A 275 -8.11 9.93 8.06
N ALA A 276 -7.23 9.86 7.06
CA ALA A 276 -6.44 10.99 6.60
C ALA A 276 -7.32 12.10 5.99
N ILE A 277 -8.35 11.74 5.20
CA ILE A 277 -9.35 12.72 4.71
C ILE A 277 -10.02 13.41 5.90
N GLY A 278 -10.43 12.66 6.92
CA GLY A 278 -11.06 13.20 8.12
C GLY A 278 -10.16 14.16 8.89
N LYS A 279 -8.86 13.93 8.91
CA LYS A 279 -7.87 14.77 9.59
C LYS A 279 -7.53 16.04 8.82
N LEU A 280 -7.30 15.94 7.51
CA LEU A 280 -6.85 17.06 6.68
C LEU A 280 -8.01 17.88 6.13
N TYR A 281 -9.14 17.23 5.82
CA TYR A 281 -10.30 17.84 5.19
C TYR A 281 -11.60 17.44 5.92
N PRO A 282 -11.75 17.80 7.21
CA PRO A 282 -12.88 17.36 8.04
C PRO A 282 -14.27 17.79 7.54
N SER A 283 -14.33 18.79 6.65
CA SER A 283 -15.57 19.25 6.00
C SER A 283 -15.80 18.67 4.61
N HIS A 284 -14.92 17.80 4.13
CA HIS A 284 -15.04 17.22 2.79
C HIS A 284 -16.26 16.30 2.71
N LYS A 285 -17.08 16.47 1.66
CA LYS A 285 -18.38 15.79 1.56
C LYS A 285 -18.30 14.26 1.46
N SER A 286 -17.14 13.73 1.07
CA SER A 286 -16.92 12.28 1.04
C SER A 286 -17.17 11.65 2.41
N LEU A 287 -16.87 12.34 3.53
CA LEU A 287 -17.14 11.82 4.87
C LEU A 287 -18.64 11.56 5.09
N ASN A 288 -19.51 12.42 4.56
CA ASN A 288 -20.96 12.20 4.61
C ASN A 288 -21.38 11.04 3.68
N MET A 289 -20.77 10.94 2.50
CA MET A 289 -21.03 9.84 1.56
C MET A 289 -20.66 8.49 2.17
N PHE A 290 -19.55 8.41 2.91
CA PHE A 290 -19.16 7.21 3.65
C PHE A 290 -20.25 6.81 4.65
N LEU A 291 -20.74 7.73 5.49
CA LEU A 291 -21.81 7.40 6.44
C LEU A 291 -23.11 6.99 5.75
N ASN A 292 -23.47 7.65 4.64
CA ASN A 292 -24.64 7.27 3.86
C ASN A 292 -24.53 5.83 3.33
N TRP A 293 -23.33 5.39 2.98
CA TRP A 293 -23.06 4.02 2.56
C TRP A 293 -23.02 3.02 3.73
N ALA A 294 -22.41 3.41 4.86
CA ALA A 294 -22.11 2.56 6.00
C ALA A 294 -23.31 2.31 6.92
N MET A 295 -24.03 3.39 7.28
CA MET A 295 -25.07 3.34 8.32
C MET A 295 -26.24 2.39 8.00
N PRO A 296 -26.76 2.31 6.76
CA PRO A 296 -27.78 1.32 6.43
C PRO A 296 -27.29 -0.13 6.63
N LYS A 297 -26.05 -0.43 6.26
CA LYS A 297 -25.46 -1.77 6.42
C LYS A 297 -25.25 -2.13 7.89
N ILE A 298 -24.80 -1.18 8.70
CA ILE A 298 -24.64 -1.37 10.15
C ILE A 298 -26.00 -1.68 10.80
N ARG A 299 -27.05 -0.90 10.50
CA ARG A 299 -28.40 -1.13 11.03
C ARG A 299 -28.95 -2.50 10.66
N LEU A 300 -28.71 -2.96 9.43
CA LEU A 300 -29.13 -4.30 8.98
C LEU A 300 -28.46 -5.44 9.77
N LEU A 301 -27.30 -5.18 10.36
CA LEU A 301 -26.53 -6.18 11.12
C LEU A 301 -26.70 -6.04 12.62
N GLU A 302 -27.23 -4.93 13.13
CA GLU A 302 -27.27 -4.58 14.56
C GLU A 302 -27.82 -5.71 15.44
N ASN A 303 -28.91 -6.35 15.02
CA ASN A 303 -29.57 -7.44 15.75
C ASN A 303 -29.03 -8.84 15.42
N LYS A 304 -28.03 -8.96 14.53
CA LYS A 304 -27.42 -10.25 14.18
C LYS A 304 -26.28 -10.58 15.12
N SER A 305 -26.21 -11.82 15.61
CA SER A 305 -25.06 -12.31 16.36
C SER A 305 -23.80 -12.37 15.48
N PRO A 306 -22.58 -12.41 16.05
CA PRO A 306 -21.36 -12.53 15.26
C PRO A 306 -21.31 -13.75 14.33
N GLN A 307 -22.02 -14.84 14.67
CA GLN A 307 -22.10 -16.06 13.84
C GLN A 307 -22.99 -15.87 12.60
N GLN A 308 -23.91 -14.89 12.63
CA GLN A 308 -24.84 -14.54 11.55
C GLN A 308 -24.28 -13.47 10.60
N ARG A 309 -23.00 -13.14 10.72
CA ARG A 309 -22.33 -12.08 9.94
C ARG A 309 -21.14 -12.67 9.18
N PHE A 310 -20.86 -12.10 8.01
CA PHE A 310 -19.51 -12.15 7.46
C PHE A 310 -18.65 -11.13 8.20
N LEU A 311 -17.57 -11.59 8.83
CA LEU A 311 -16.63 -10.76 9.57
C LEU A 311 -15.22 -11.07 9.11
N SER A 312 -14.42 -10.02 8.94
CA SER A 312 -13.00 -10.13 8.59
C SER A 312 -12.15 -9.13 9.37
N THR A 313 -10.86 -9.42 9.47
CA THR A 313 -9.90 -8.57 10.19
C THR A 313 -9.66 -7.23 9.49
N GLU A 314 -9.80 -7.17 8.15
CA GLU A 314 -9.74 -5.93 7.37
C GLU A 314 -10.71 -4.89 7.93
N GLY A 315 -11.93 -5.31 8.32
CA GLY A 315 -12.94 -4.41 8.84
C GLY A 315 -12.58 -3.70 10.16
N CYS A 316 -11.58 -4.17 10.92
CA CYS A 316 -11.05 -3.41 12.05
C CYS A 316 -10.32 -2.15 11.56
N TYR A 317 -9.43 -2.30 10.57
CA TYR A 317 -8.56 -1.22 10.10
C TYR A 317 -9.20 -0.34 9.04
N THR A 318 -9.93 -0.93 8.09
CA THR A 318 -10.48 -0.22 6.94
C THR A 318 -11.90 0.29 7.16
N TYR A 319 -12.56 -0.05 8.27
CA TYR A 319 -13.97 0.31 8.49
C TYR A 319 -14.26 0.87 9.87
N ALA A 320 -14.01 0.10 10.94
CA ALA A 320 -14.25 0.56 12.31
C ALA A 320 -13.37 1.75 12.69
N TYR A 321 -12.07 1.71 12.35
CA TYR A 321 -11.16 2.82 12.61
C TYR A 321 -11.54 4.12 11.86
N PRO A 322 -11.79 4.11 10.54
CA PRO A 322 -12.34 5.28 9.84
C PRO A 322 -13.66 5.80 10.44
N LEU A 323 -14.55 4.90 10.87
CA LEU A 323 -15.80 5.29 11.52
C LEU A 323 -15.54 6.03 12.84
N MET A 324 -14.57 5.57 13.64
CA MET A 324 -14.13 6.28 14.85
C MET A 324 -13.58 7.66 14.51
N GLN A 325 -12.77 7.80 13.46
CA GLN A 325 -12.26 9.12 13.06
C GLN A 325 -13.39 10.08 12.68
N VAL A 326 -14.41 9.60 11.97
CA VAL A 326 -15.59 10.41 11.63
C VAL A 326 -16.40 10.76 12.87
N ALA A 327 -16.53 9.84 13.83
CA ALA A 327 -17.18 10.10 15.12
C ALA A 327 -16.47 11.22 15.88
N ILE A 328 -15.14 11.19 15.94
CA ILE A 328 -14.31 12.22 16.58
C ILE A 328 -14.50 13.58 15.90
N ASN A 329 -14.47 13.61 14.57
CA ASN A 329 -14.67 14.85 13.81
C ASN A 329 -16.02 15.52 14.11
N ARG A 330 -17.04 14.71 14.40
CA ARG A 330 -18.41 15.16 14.68
C ARG A 330 -18.72 15.29 16.17
N ASN A 331 -17.78 14.90 17.04
CA ASN A 331 -18.02 14.76 18.47
C ASN A 331 -19.27 13.90 18.77
N ASP A 332 -19.42 12.78 18.06
CA ASP A 332 -20.59 11.89 18.11
C ASP A 332 -20.28 10.60 18.90
N ALA A 333 -20.69 10.57 20.17
CA ALA A 333 -20.47 9.43 21.05
C ALA A 333 -21.22 8.16 20.60
N SER A 334 -22.39 8.30 19.96
CA SER A 334 -23.14 7.16 19.44
C SER A 334 -22.41 6.52 18.26
N LEU A 335 -21.87 7.33 17.36
CA LEU A 335 -21.06 6.84 16.24
C LEU A 335 -19.76 6.18 16.73
N ALA A 336 -19.13 6.74 17.77
CA ALA A 336 -17.96 6.13 18.40
C ALA A 336 -18.30 4.77 19.03
N GLN A 337 -19.45 4.65 19.70
CA GLN A 337 -19.91 3.37 20.25
C GLN A 337 -20.13 2.33 19.14
N ILE A 338 -20.66 2.72 17.98
CA ILE A 338 -20.83 1.83 16.83
C ILE A 338 -19.46 1.32 16.34
N ALA A 339 -18.46 2.19 16.23
CA ALA A 339 -17.11 1.78 15.84
C ALA A 339 -16.50 0.75 16.80
N LEU A 340 -16.67 0.94 18.12
CA LEU A 340 -16.23 -0.03 19.12
C LEU A 340 -17.01 -1.35 19.05
N ASN A 341 -18.32 -1.30 18.81
CA ASN A 341 -19.16 -2.49 18.63
C ASN A 341 -18.69 -3.32 17.43
N GLU A 342 -18.37 -2.66 16.31
CA GLU A 342 -17.82 -3.31 15.11
C GLU A 342 -16.49 -4.04 15.41
N ILE A 343 -15.65 -3.50 16.30
CA ILE A 343 -14.45 -4.20 16.76
C ILE A 343 -14.82 -5.37 17.68
N CYS A 344 -15.68 -5.15 18.68
CA CYS A 344 -16.04 -6.17 19.66
C CYS A 344 -16.65 -7.43 19.03
N VAL A 345 -17.52 -7.28 18.02
CA VAL A 345 -18.08 -8.44 17.30
C VAL A 345 -17.02 -9.22 16.52
N ARG A 346 -15.97 -8.55 16.03
CA ARG A 346 -14.82 -9.20 15.37
C ARG A 346 -13.93 -9.90 16.40
N ILE A 347 -13.70 -9.30 17.57
CA ILE A 347 -13.01 -9.96 18.68
C ILE A 347 -13.72 -11.27 19.03
N ASP A 348 -15.03 -11.23 19.26
CA ASP A 348 -15.83 -12.41 19.62
C ASP A 348 -15.79 -13.53 18.59
N ARG A 349 -15.59 -13.18 17.32
CA ARG A 349 -15.70 -14.13 16.22
C ARG A 349 -14.36 -14.67 15.74
N LEU A 350 -13.32 -13.84 15.76
CA LEU A 350 -12.08 -14.10 15.04
C LEU A 350 -10.89 -14.38 15.96
N VAL A 351 -10.97 -14.00 17.24
CA VAL A 351 -9.91 -14.21 18.23
C VAL A 351 -10.19 -15.48 19.01
N ASP A 352 -9.22 -16.39 19.07
CA ASP A 352 -9.31 -17.59 19.90
C ASP A 352 -8.81 -17.36 21.33
N SER A 353 -9.06 -18.33 22.21
CA SER A 353 -8.68 -18.26 23.63
C SER A 353 -7.16 -18.18 23.87
N GLY A 354 -6.34 -18.54 22.88
CA GLY A 354 -4.89 -18.43 22.93
C GLY A 354 -4.35 -17.08 22.44
N GLY A 355 -5.21 -16.16 22.01
CA GLY A 355 -4.83 -14.87 21.41
C GLY A 355 -4.54 -14.94 19.92
N GLY A 356 -4.71 -16.12 19.29
CA GLY A 356 -4.58 -16.28 17.84
C GLY A 356 -5.74 -15.64 17.09
N ILE A 357 -5.44 -15.09 15.92
CA ILE A 357 -6.39 -14.31 15.12
C ILE A 357 -6.65 -15.03 13.79
N HIS A 358 -7.92 -15.18 13.45
CA HIS A 358 -8.39 -15.71 12.17
C HIS A 358 -8.77 -14.56 11.24
N GLN A 359 -8.41 -14.63 9.96
CA GLN A 359 -8.66 -13.55 9.01
C GLN A 359 -10.16 -13.29 8.79
N LYS A 360 -10.97 -14.35 8.67
CA LYS A 360 -12.40 -14.22 8.36
C LYS A 360 -13.23 -15.38 8.87
N ALA A 361 -14.51 -15.11 9.04
CA ALA A 361 -15.56 -16.10 9.19
C ALA A 361 -16.78 -15.67 8.34
N ARG A 362 -17.31 -16.58 7.52
CA ARG A 362 -18.61 -16.40 6.87
C ARG A 362 -19.75 -16.76 7.84
N GLU A 363 -20.96 -16.38 7.47
CA GLU A 363 -22.17 -16.73 8.21
C GLU A 363 -22.27 -18.25 8.36
N GLY A 364 -22.43 -18.72 9.61
CA GLY A 364 -22.50 -20.14 9.94
C GLY A 364 -21.19 -20.95 9.82
N GLU A 365 -20.15 -20.42 9.20
CA GLU A 365 -18.88 -21.15 8.96
C GLU A 365 -17.89 -21.01 10.12
N LYS A 366 -16.88 -21.88 10.19
CA LYS A 366 -15.78 -21.71 11.15
C LYS A 366 -14.83 -20.58 10.71
N PRO A 367 -14.19 -19.86 11.64
CA PRO A 367 -13.13 -18.93 11.29
C PRO A 367 -11.99 -19.62 10.54
N SER A 368 -11.36 -18.91 9.61
CA SER A 368 -10.36 -19.44 8.67
C SER A 368 -9.12 -18.55 8.58
N MET A 369 -8.03 -19.10 8.01
CA MET A 369 -6.72 -18.44 7.88
C MET A 369 -6.20 -17.88 9.22
N ARG A 370 -6.19 -18.75 10.24
CA ARG A 370 -5.55 -18.45 11.52
C ARG A 370 -4.10 -18.04 11.30
N ASN A 371 -3.62 -17.05 12.05
CA ASN A 371 -2.22 -16.64 12.08
C ASN A 371 -1.65 -16.12 10.75
N TRP A 372 -2.51 -15.75 9.79
CA TRP A 372 -2.06 -15.06 8.59
C TRP A 372 -1.56 -13.65 8.93
N GLY A 373 -0.28 -13.38 8.68
CA GLY A 373 0.43 -12.19 9.17
C GLY A 373 -0.22 -10.88 8.76
N ARG A 374 -0.63 -10.73 7.50
CA ARG A 374 -1.35 -9.53 7.05
C ARG A 374 -2.75 -9.40 7.66
N GLY A 375 -3.44 -10.53 7.88
CA GLY A 375 -4.72 -10.55 8.58
C GLY A 375 -4.59 -10.09 10.03
N ILE A 376 -3.52 -10.53 10.72
CA ILE A 376 -3.15 -10.05 12.05
C ILE A 376 -2.85 -8.55 12.02
N ALA A 377 -2.06 -8.08 11.06
CA ALA A 377 -1.72 -6.66 10.93
C ALA A 377 -2.97 -5.79 10.84
N TRP A 378 -3.94 -6.13 9.98
CA TRP A 378 -5.21 -5.41 9.88
C TRP A 378 -6.01 -5.43 11.17
N PHE A 379 -6.05 -6.57 11.85
CA PHE A 379 -6.76 -6.64 13.12
C PHE A 379 -6.11 -5.73 14.17
N MET A 380 -4.80 -5.90 14.40
CA MET A 380 -4.04 -5.23 15.44
C MET A 380 -3.93 -3.73 15.19
N LEU A 381 -3.60 -3.30 13.96
CA LEU A 381 -3.57 -1.88 13.60
C LEU A 381 -4.95 -1.25 13.77
N GLY A 382 -6.02 -1.92 13.33
CA GLY A 382 -7.38 -1.41 13.44
C GLY A 382 -7.81 -1.15 14.88
N ILE A 383 -7.57 -2.10 15.78
CA ILE A 383 -7.97 -1.94 17.18
C ILE A 383 -7.07 -0.95 17.93
N VAL A 384 -5.74 -0.98 17.68
CA VAL A 384 -4.78 -0.07 18.33
C VAL A 384 -5.04 1.37 17.89
N GLN A 385 -5.18 1.61 16.58
CA GLN A 385 -5.42 2.96 16.07
C GLN A 385 -6.79 3.49 16.47
N THR A 386 -7.82 2.65 16.53
CA THR A 386 -9.14 3.08 17.03
C THR A 386 -9.06 3.54 18.48
N MET A 387 -8.37 2.78 19.35
CA MET A 387 -8.20 3.16 20.74
C MET A 387 -7.31 4.40 20.89
N ARG A 388 -6.21 4.52 20.13
CA ARG A 388 -5.36 5.72 20.11
C ARG A 388 -6.13 6.96 19.70
N ALA A 389 -6.94 6.86 18.64
CA ALA A 389 -7.76 7.98 18.17
C ALA A 389 -8.78 8.41 19.23
N LEU A 390 -9.47 7.44 19.85
CA LEU A 390 -10.43 7.71 20.91
C LEU A 390 -9.77 8.37 22.14
N GLU A 391 -8.66 7.81 22.62
CA GLU A 391 -7.93 8.31 23.80
C GLU A 391 -7.33 9.71 23.59
N ASN A 392 -7.05 10.09 22.35
CA ASN A 392 -6.55 11.43 22.00
C ASN A 392 -7.67 12.38 21.56
N SER A 393 -8.92 12.10 21.91
CA SER A 393 -10.09 12.89 21.50
C SER A 393 -10.92 13.38 22.69
N ARG A 394 -11.85 14.29 22.40
CA ARG A 394 -12.87 14.76 23.37
C ARG A 394 -13.82 13.66 23.82
N LEU A 395 -13.94 12.58 23.05
CA LEU A 395 -14.82 11.45 23.36
C LEU A 395 -14.20 10.46 24.39
N LYS A 396 -12.95 10.67 24.82
CA LYS A 396 -12.28 9.82 25.81
C LYS A 396 -13.08 9.70 27.13
N SER A 397 -13.68 10.80 27.58
CA SER A 397 -14.46 10.85 28.83
C SER A 397 -15.84 10.24 28.72
N GLU A 398 -16.30 9.90 27.51
CA GLU A 398 -17.60 9.28 27.30
C GLU A 398 -17.61 7.84 27.87
N ASN A 399 -18.78 7.45 28.39
CA ASN A 399 -19.01 6.11 28.95
C ASN A 399 -19.26 5.07 27.86
N LEU A 400 -18.24 4.88 27.00
CA LEU A 400 -18.27 3.95 25.89
C LEU A 400 -17.93 2.51 26.35
N LYS A 401 -18.73 1.54 25.91
CA LYS A 401 -18.58 0.13 26.23
C LYS A 401 -17.59 -0.56 25.28
N GLY A 402 -16.91 -1.59 25.77
CA GLY A 402 -16.02 -2.44 24.98
C GLY A 402 -14.54 -2.08 25.04
N LYS A 403 -14.17 -0.91 25.60
CA LYS A 403 -12.78 -0.44 25.71
C LYS A 403 -11.86 -1.46 26.41
N GLU A 404 -12.27 -1.95 27.57
CA GLU A 404 -11.49 -2.93 28.35
C GLU A 404 -11.25 -4.24 27.60
N LYS A 405 -12.28 -4.75 26.91
CA LYS A 405 -12.17 -5.94 26.08
C LYS A 405 -11.14 -5.74 24.97
N ILE A 406 -11.19 -4.59 24.30
CA ILE A 406 -10.25 -4.27 23.22
C ILE A 406 -8.82 -4.18 23.75
N LEU A 407 -8.59 -3.46 24.86
CA LEU A 407 -7.27 -3.35 25.48
C LEU A 407 -6.73 -4.72 25.91
N LYS A 408 -7.58 -5.56 26.52
CA LYS A 408 -7.22 -6.94 26.88
C LYS A 408 -6.83 -7.76 25.63
N THR A 409 -7.61 -7.66 24.55
CA THR A 409 -7.28 -8.35 23.30
C THR A 409 -5.96 -7.85 22.70
N ILE A 410 -5.68 -6.54 22.74
CA ILE A 410 -4.38 -6.00 22.31
C ILE A 410 -3.25 -6.68 23.08
N ALA A 411 -3.34 -6.76 24.41
CA ALA A 411 -2.32 -7.39 25.24
C ALA A 411 -2.17 -8.90 24.98
N ASP A 412 -3.28 -9.65 25.00
CA ASP A 412 -3.27 -11.11 24.84
C ASP A 412 -2.76 -11.54 23.45
N SER A 413 -3.28 -10.91 22.39
CA SER A 413 -2.83 -11.22 21.03
C SER A 413 -1.40 -10.80 20.80
N SER A 414 -0.93 -9.67 21.36
CA SER A 414 0.48 -9.27 21.27
C SER A 414 1.40 -10.31 21.92
N ASN A 415 1.02 -10.83 23.09
CA ASN A 415 1.75 -11.91 23.77
C ASN A 415 1.80 -13.20 22.95
N HIS A 416 0.73 -13.54 22.23
CA HIS A 416 0.71 -14.68 21.31
C HIS A 416 1.63 -14.46 20.10
N ILE A 417 1.47 -13.33 19.40
CA ILE A 417 2.18 -13.02 18.14
C ILE A 417 3.69 -12.89 18.35
N LYS A 418 4.13 -12.28 19.46
CA LYS A 418 5.56 -12.05 19.76
C LYS A 418 6.37 -13.36 19.83
N LYS A 419 5.74 -14.48 20.20
CA LYS A 419 6.40 -15.81 20.29
C LYS A 419 6.90 -16.32 18.93
N PHE A 420 6.37 -15.78 17.84
CA PHE A 420 6.66 -16.22 16.47
C PHE A 420 7.62 -15.28 15.72
N GLN A 421 8.10 -14.21 16.37
CA GLN A 421 9.08 -13.32 15.75
C GLN A 421 10.39 -14.09 15.49
N GLN A 422 10.93 -13.94 14.28
CA GLN A 422 12.17 -14.59 13.88
C GLN A 422 13.40 -13.90 14.46
N PRO A 423 14.56 -14.57 14.49
CA PRO A 423 15.82 -13.98 14.97
C PRO A 423 16.29 -12.76 14.18
N ASP A 424 15.83 -12.54 12.94
CA ASP A 424 16.10 -11.33 12.16
C ASP A 424 15.07 -10.22 12.39
N GLY A 425 13.99 -10.49 13.14
CA GLY A 425 12.90 -9.56 13.41
C GLY A 425 11.69 -9.70 12.50
N SER A 426 11.75 -10.54 11.47
CA SER A 426 10.63 -10.79 10.56
C SER A 426 9.59 -11.76 11.14
N TRP A 427 8.47 -11.91 10.45
CA TRP A 427 7.52 -13.01 10.62
C TRP A 427 7.28 -13.69 9.26
N PHE A 428 6.96 -14.99 9.31
CA PHE A 428 6.49 -15.72 8.14
C PHE A 428 5.08 -15.25 7.71
N CYS A 429 4.71 -15.49 6.45
CA CYS A 429 3.39 -15.11 5.90
C CYS A 429 2.23 -15.67 6.76
N PHE A 430 2.36 -16.91 7.24
CA PHE A 430 1.61 -17.41 8.38
C PHE A 430 2.59 -17.57 9.53
N ILE A 431 2.38 -16.82 10.61
CA ILE A 431 3.43 -16.59 11.61
C ILE A 431 3.91 -17.88 12.29
N ASP A 432 3.08 -18.92 12.32
CA ASP A 432 3.33 -20.24 12.89
C ASP A 432 3.79 -21.30 11.87
N ASP A 433 3.98 -20.92 10.60
CA ASP A 433 4.36 -21.85 9.53
C ASP A 433 5.59 -21.35 8.74
N PRO A 434 6.80 -21.86 9.06
CA PRO A 434 8.04 -21.45 8.38
C PRO A 434 8.06 -21.78 6.88
N LYS A 435 7.22 -22.72 6.41
CA LYS A 435 7.14 -23.07 4.97
C LYS A 435 6.56 -21.94 4.12
N THR A 436 5.96 -20.94 4.75
CA THR A 436 5.32 -19.82 4.06
C THR A 436 6.26 -18.65 3.76
N TYR A 437 7.51 -18.74 4.23
CA TYR A 437 8.60 -17.77 4.06
C TYR A 437 8.33 -16.39 4.69
N PRO A 438 9.36 -15.60 5.01
CA PRO A 438 9.20 -14.23 5.49
C PRO A 438 8.34 -13.38 4.54
N GLU A 439 7.60 -12.43 5.10
CA GLU A 439 6.66 -11.60 4.33
C GLU A 439 6.58 -10.19 4.91
N SER A 440 6.81 -9.17 4.08
CA SER A 440 7.05 -7.81 4.56
C SER A 440 5.79 -7.11 5.07
N SER A 441 4.63 -7.34 4.45
CA SER A 441 3.40 -6.61 4.84
C SER A 441 2.88 -7.04 6.21
N GLY A 442 2.87 -8.34 6.50
CA GLY A 442 2.54 -8.90 7.79
C GLY A 442 3.58 -8.53 8.84
N SER A 443 4.87 -8.71 8.54
CA SER A 443 5.95 -8.41 9.50
C SER A 443 5.92 -6.95 9.95
N VAL A 444 5.97 -6.02 8.99
CA VAL A 444 6.02 -4.58 9.28
C VAL A 444 4.69 -4.09 9.84
N GLY A 445 3.55 -4.64 9.39
CA GLY A 445 2.24 -4.28 9.93
C GLY A 445 2.04 -4.70 11.40
N ILE A 446 2.52 -5.90 11.78
CA ILE A 446 2.54 -6.35 13.17
C ILE A 446 3.45 -5.46 14.01
N ALA A 447 4.67 -5.19 13.54
CA ALA A 447 5.61 -4.30 14.19
C ALA A 447 5.07 -2.87 14.35
N ALA A 448 4.37 -2.33 13.34
CA ALA A 448 3.70 -1.05 13.44
C ALA A 448 2.64 -1.04 14.55
N ALA A 449 1.80 -2.07 14.64
CA ALA A 449 0.82 -2.17 15.72
C ALA A 449 1.48 -2.25 17.10
N PHE A 450 2.59 -2.98 17.24
CA PHE A 450 3.37 -3.06 18.47
C PHE A 450 3.98 -1.71 18.87
N ALA A 451 4.62 -1.01 17.93
CA ALA A 451 5.19 0.31 18.18
C ALA A 451 4.13 1.32 18.65
N LEU A 452 2.97 1.36 17.97
CA LEU A 452 1.89 2.30 18.29
C LEU A 452 1.19 1.95 19.60
N ALA A 453 0.99 0.67 19.90
CA ALA A 453 0.39 0.21 21.15
C ALA A 453 1.33 0.47 22.35
N SER A 454 2.63 0.26 22.16
CA SER A 454 3.67 0.57 23.14
C SER A 454 3.74 2.08 23.42
N GLU A 455 3.78 2.91 22.37
CA GLU A 455 3.75 4.38 22.50
C GLU A 455 2.51 4.87 23.25
N ALA A 456 1.36 4.23 23.02
CA ALA A 456 0.10 4.57 23.68
C ALA A 456 -0.04 4.00 25.11
N GLY A 457 0.92 3.21 25.58
CA GLY A 457 0.86 2.55 26.89
C GLY A 457 -0.17 1.42 27.00
N PHE A 458 -0.62 0.84 25.86
CA PHE A 458 -1.57 -0.27 25.86
C PHE A 458 -0.90 -1.63 26.12
N ILE A 459 0.41 -1.72 25.84
CA ILE A 459 1.25 -2.90 26.09
C ILE A 459 2.62 -2.47 26.61
N ASP A 460 3.40 -3.44 27.08
CA ASP A 460 4.72 -3.21 27.65
C ASP A 460 5.70 -2.52 26.67
N PRO A 461 6.52 -1.56 27.12
CA PRO A 461 7.48 -0.86 26.27
C PRO A 461 8.47 -1.76 25.51
N SER A 462 8.76 -2.97 26.01
CA SER A 462 9.66 -3.93 25.33
C SER A 462 9.17 -4.37 23.95
N TYR A 463 7.89 -4.18 23.63
CA TYR A 463 7.36 -4.43 22.29
C TYR A 463 7.89 -3.43 21.24
N MET A 464 8.40 -2.28 21.67
CA MET A 464 9.09 -1.36 20.77
C MET A 464 10.37 -1.99 20.21
N LEU A 465 11.13 -2.72 21.03
CA LEU A 465 12.36 -3.41 20.59
C LEU A 465 12.07 -4.45 19.50
N CYS A 466 10.95 -5.16 19.60
CA CYS A 466 10.49 -6.06 18.53
C CYS A 466 10.29 -5.29 17.22
N SER A 467 9.70 -4.10 17.30
CA SER A 467 9.38 -3.27 16.14
C SER A 467 10.61 -2.67 15.48
N GLU A 468 11.61 -2.26 16.27
CA GLU A 468 12.89 -1.76 15.77
C GLU A 468 13.67 -2.83 15.02
N LYS A 469 13.70 -4.05 15.56
CA LYS A 469 14.34 -5.19 14.90
C LYS A 469 13.70 -5.52 13.55
N THR A 470 12.37 -5.49 13.46
CA THR A 470 11.66 -5.67 12.18
C THR A 470 11.98 -4.55 11.21
N LEU A 471 12.14 -3.31 11.69
CA LEU A 471 12.49 -2.17 10.85
C LEU A 471 13.91 -2.33 10.27
N GLU A 472 14.87 -2.81 11.07
CA GLU A 472 16.23 -3.14 10.60
C GLU A 472 16.21 -4.20 9.49
N TRP A 473 15.44 -5.29 9.66
CA TRP A 473 15.22 -6.28 8.61
C TRP A 473 14.58 -5.68 7.36
N PHE A 474 13.56 -4.84 7.52
CA PHE A 474 12.85 -4.24 6.40
C PHE A 474 13.73 -3.30 5.57
N PHE A 475 14.73 -2.64 6.17
CA PHE A 475 15.69 -1.81 5.45
C PHE A 475 16.84 -2.57 4.79
N GLN A 476 16.81 -3.91 4.79
CA GLN A 476 17.72 -4.70 3.95
C GLN A 476 17.39 -4.53 2.46
N ARG A 477 18.40 -4.58 1.59
CA ARG A 477 18.29 -4.41 0.13
C ARG A 477 17.35 -5.42 -0.54
N ASP A 478 17.12 -6.55 0.10
CA ASP A 478 16.20 -7.58 -0.39
C ASP A 478 14.73 -7.16 -0.23
N ASN A 479 14.42 -6.13 0.56
CA ASN A 479 13.05 -5.68 0.85
C ASN A 479 12.68 -4.35 0.17
N ILE A 480 13.66 -3.58 -0.31
CA ILE A 480 13.47 -2.27 -0.94
C ILE A 480 14.11 -2.28 -2.34
N GLU A 481 13.45 -1.68 -3.32
CA GLU A 481 14.00 -1.48 -4.66
C GLU A 481 14.90 -0.22 -4.73
N PRO A 482 15.76 -0.08 -5.76
CA PRO A 482 16.68 1.05 -5.87
C PRO A 482 16.00 2.43 -5.94
N ASP A 483 14.73 2.49 -6.34
CA ASP A 483 13.90 3.69 -6.29
C ASP A 483 12.85 3.69 -5.17
N GLY A 484 13.11 2.92 -4.12
CA GLY A 484 12.43 2.98 -2.84
C GLY A 484 11.12 2.20 -2.70
N PHE A 485 10.64 1.55 -3.77
CA PHE A 485 9.46 0.69 -3.66
C PHE A 485 9.76 -0.52 -2.77
N SER A 486 8.94 -0.76 -1.75
CA SER A 486 9.06 -1.98 -0.95
C SER A 486 8.51 -3.21 -1.71
N LYS A 487 9.16 -4.35 -1.51
CA LYS A 487 8.82 -5.64 -2.11
C LYS A 487 8.67 -6.72 -1.04
N ASN A 488 8.72 -8.00 -1.46
CA ASN A 488 8.50 -9.16 -0.60
C ASN A 488 7.12 -9.19 0.06
N VAL A 489 6.10 -8.73 -0.68
CA VAL A 489 4.70 -8.73 -0.25
C VAL A 489 3.92 -9.81 -1.00
N THR A 490 3.04 -10.52 -0.31
CA THR A 490 2.10 -11.47 -0.89
C THR A 490 0.98 -10.76 -1.64
N GLN A 491 0.54 -11.31 -2.76
CA GLN A 491 -0.59 -10.74 -3.51
C GLN A 491 -1.90 -10.84 -2.73
N SER A 492 -2.97 -10.17 -3.20
CA SER A 492 -4.32 -10.24 -2.60
C SER A 492 -4.75 -11.67 -2.24
N ASN A 493 -5.35 -11.83 -1.05
CA ASN A 493 -5.87 -13.11 -0.57
C ASN A 493 -7.08 -13.66 -1.37
N ARG A 494 -7.58 -12.90 -2.36
CA ARG A 494 -8.59 -13.35 -3.32
C ARG A 494 -8.13 -14.57 -4.14
N LEU A 495 -6.82 -14.79 -4.23
CA LEU A 495 -6.22 -15.97 -4.88
C LEU A 495 -6.31 -17.26 -4.05
N GLY A 496 -6.77 -17.19 -2.80
CA GLY A 496 -6.93 -18.36 -1.92
C GLY A 496 -5.78 -18.59 -0.95
N ASP A 497 -6.04 -19.39 0.10
CA ASP A 497 -5.10 -19.70 1.19
C ASP A 497 -3.83 -20.39 0.68
N ALA A 498 -3.99 -21.41 -0.17
CA ALA A 498 -2.86 -22.15 -0.73
C ALA A 498 -1.89 -21.22 -1.48
N PHE A 499 -2.40 -20.25 -2.24
CA PHE A 499 -1.55 -19.24 -2.89
C PHE A 499 -0.82 -18.34 -1.88
N GLN A 500 -1.47 -17.92 -0.79
CA GLN A 500 -0.82 -17.12 0.26
C GLN A 500 0.36 -17.87 0.89
N ARG A 501 0.31 -19.20 0.93
CA ARG A 501 1.38 -20.08 1.46
C ARG A 501 2.50 -20.39 0.46
N SER A 502 2.32 -20.06 -0.83
CA SER A 502 3.21 -20.50 -1.91
C SER A 502 4.63 -19.92 -1.91
N GLY A 503 4.86 -18.82 -1.19
CA GLY A 503 6.11 -18.06 -1.29
C GLY A 503 6.15 -17.02 -2.43
N TYR A 504 5.09 -16.90 -3.26
CA TYR A 504 5.03 -15.85 -4.28
C TYR A 504 5.02 -14.45 -3.65
N ARG A 505 5.84 -13.53 -4.20
CA ARG A 505 6.02 -12.17 -3.72
C ARG A 505 6.04 -11.15 -4.85
N VAL A 506 5.59 -9.94 -4.55
CA VAL A 506 5.52 -8.82 -5.48
C VAL A 506 6.10 -7.54 -4.87
N ILE A 507 6.34 -6.56 -5.74
CA ILE A 507 6.51 -5.17 -5.36
C ILE A 507 5.13 -4.61 -5.02
N MET A 508 4.95 -4.18 -3.77
CA MET A 508 3.73 -3.56 -3.30
C MET A 508 4.10 -2.63 -2.13
N PRO A 509 4.10 -1.30 -2.33
CA PRO A 509 4.64 -0.37 -1.36
C PRO A 509 3.82 -0.20 -0.07
N ILE A 510 2.76 -0.99 0.18
CA ILE A 510 1.98 -0.93 1.44
C ILE A 510 2.87 -1.06 2.68
N SER A 511 3.94 -1.86 2.59
CA SER A 511 4.88 -2.07 3.70
C SER A 511 5.65 -0.79 4.02
N SER A 512 5.86 0.10 3.04
CA SER A 512 6.47 1.42 3.29
C SER A 512 5.60 2.30 4.17
N GLY A 513 4.31 2.37 3.89
CA GLY A 513 3.35 3.09 4.74
C GLY A 513 3.23 2.48 6.14
N LEU A 514 3.33 1.16 6.27
CA LEU A 514 3.36 0.49 7.57
C LEU A 514 4.65 0.80 8.34
N ALA A 515 5.82 0.74 7.69
CA ALA A 515 7.12 1.05 8.30
C ALA A 515 7.19 2.51 8.77
N ALA A 516 6.59 3.42 8.00
CA ALA A 516 6.49 4.84 8.33
C ALA A 516 5.82 5.09 9.70
N GLN A 517 4.86 4.26 10.11
CA GLN A 517 4.23 4.37 11.43
C GLN A 517 5.22 4.08 12.56
N ILE A 518 6.11 3.09 12.39
CA ILE A 518 7.20 2.78 13.35
C ILE A 518 8.18 3.96 13.40
N ILE A 519 8.57 4.49 12.24
CA ILE A 519 9.49 5.63 12.13
C ILE A 519 8.91 6.87 12.82
N ALA A 520 7.61 7.12 12.65
CA ALA A 520 6.92 8.23 13.29
C ALA A 520 6.96 8.13 14.83
N VAL A 521 6.71 6.93 15.39
CA VAL A 521 6.85 6.67 16.84
C VAL A 521 8.27 7.00 17.32
N LYS A 522 9.30 6.49 16.62
CA LYS A 522 10.70 6.79 16.96
C LYS A 522 11.02 8.29 16.92
N ARG A 523 10.51 9.01 15.92
CA ARG A 523 10.69 10.46 15.80
C ARG A 523 10.04 11.23 16.95
N ARG A 524 8.82 10.86 17.36
CA ARG A 524 8.15 11.48 18.50
C ARG A 524 8.90 11.22 19.82
N ALA A 525 9.38 9.99 20.02
CA ALA A 525 10.20 9.66 21.18
C ALA A 525 11.50 10.48 21.24
N ALA A 526 12.22 10.61 20.13
CA ALA A 526 13.44 11.42 20.06
C ALA A 526 13.18 12.92 20.39
N LYS A 527 12.07 13.49 19.89
CA LYS A 527 11.66 14.86 20.22
C LYS A 527 11.35 15.05 21.71
N GLN A 528 10.70 14.06 22.35
CA GLN A 528 10.40 14.12 23.78
C GLN A 528 11.67 14.04 24.64
N SER A 529 12.66 13.22 24.24
CA SER A 529 13.95 13.15 24.94
C SER A 529 14.72 14.47 24.84
N ASN A 530 14.77 15.09 23.65
CA ASN A 530 15.43 16.37 23.45
C ASN A 530 14.74 17.56 24.14
N ALA A 531 13.44 17.46 24.43
CA ALA A 531 12.71 18.50 25.18
C ALA A 531 12.87 18.38 26.71
N LYS A 532 13.38 17.24 27.20
CA LYS A 532 13.62 16.96 28.63
C LYS A 532 15.10 17.13 29.04
N ALA A 533 16.00 17.12 28.06
CA ALA A 533 17.41 17.49 28.22
C ALA A 533 17.56 19.00 28.09
#